data_AF-L2GLT5-F1
#
_entry.id   AF-L2GLT5-F1
#
_cell.length_a   1.000
_cell.length_b   1.000
_cell.length_c   1.000
_cell.angle_alpha   90.00
_cell.angle_beta   90.00
_cell.angle_gamma   90.00
#
_symmetry.space_group_name_H-M   'P 1'
#
loop_
_entity.id
_entity.type
_entity.pdbx_description
1 polymer ?
#
loop_
_entity_poly.entity_id
_entity_poly.type
_entity_poly.pdbx_seq_one_letter_code
_entity_poly.pdbx_strand_id
1 'polypeptide(L)'
;MQHLDHLWYSVHRPDTLNKIHLPIESPNIFSKIYLIYTAEWFASIYLLFERFSPMEEYIGKSLRIKTDAGLLEGKMCSIDAENGILVVENNSNRQEVKFGDIANISLADDEDEKSVAAPLKESDMYMLLYEAFNVFGPLEDHFIYTIACSLKKFLKDIATASIKIIIGSDDIFGRIGLSFARLVLDRAQKVSIELRCDIYDVNTIRYKSVFENSGGCFNQYSNESVFTLILFAANRNFNFCLGDYTAGHVLLLDIPSVIGFQNFTGLGLGFIPEHFANCNKFYYLIDVGFGKTLAKKYKLPQDFKNSLVKIEVYK
;
A
#
# COMPACT_ATOMS: atom_id res chain seq x y z
N MET A 1 -54.11 2.80 24.93
CA MET A 1 -53.04 1.78 25.06
C MET A 1 -53.54 0.51 24.39
N GLN A 2 -53.38 0.46 23.07
CA GLN A 2 -53.82 -0.63 22.19
C GLN A 2 -52.83 -0.73 21.03
N HIS A 3 -52.65 -1.97 20.58
CA HIS A 3 -51.84 -2.44 19.46
C HIS A 3 -52.01 -1.63 18.16
N LEU A 4 -50.91 -1.48 17.43
CA LEU A 4 -50.82 -1.26 15.97
C LEU A 4 -49.53 -1.97 15.55
N ASP A 5 -49.55 -3.12 14.89
CA ASP A 5 -50.02 -3.49 13.54
C ASP A 5 -48.88 -3.56 12.53
N HIS A 6 -48.92 -4.68 11.81
CA HIS A 6 -48.00 -5.17 10.81
C HIS A 6 -47.91 -4.27 9.59
N LEU A 7 -46.72 -4.14 9.02
CA LEU A 7 -46.53 -3.83 7.59
C LEU A 7 -45.41 -4.69 7.02
N TRP A 8 -45.83 -5.74 6.32
CA TRP A 8 -45.03 -6.50 5.38
C TRP A 8 -44.99 -5.74 4.05
N TYR A 9 -43.80 -5.59 3.47
CA TYR A 9 -43.65 -5.33 2.04
C TYR A 9 -42.80 -6.44 1.42
N SER A 10 -43.46 -7.35 0.72
CA SER A 10 -42.88 -8.06 -0.41
C SER A 10 -43.28 -7.31 -1.68
N VAL A 11 -42.46 -7.34 -2.74
CA VAL A 11 -42.89 -7.43 -4.14
C VAL A 11 -41.68 -7.49 -5.10
N HIS A 12 -41.65 -8.61 -5.82
CA HIS A 12 -41.16 -8.91 -7.18
C HIS A 12 -39.68 -8.76 -7.63
N ARG A 13 -39.07 -9.94 -7.87
CA ARG A 13 -38.10 -10.21 -8.95
C ARG A 13 -38.80 -10.26 -10.31
N PRO A 14 -38.06 -10.02 -11.40
CA PRO A 14 -38.21 -10.82 -12.60
C PRO A 14 -36.88 -11.47 -13.02
N ASP A 15 -36.90 -12.79 -13.14
CA ASP A 15 -35.98 -13.56 -13.97
C ASP A 15 -36.30 -13.30 -15.45
N THR A 16 -35.28 -13.18 -16.30
CA THR A 16 -35.34 -13.69 -17.68
C THR A 16 -33.92 -13.87 -18.24
N LEU A 17 -33.56 -15.14 -18.42
CA LEU A 17 -32.45 -15.63 -19.23
C LEU A 17 -32.68 -15.28 -20.70
N ASN A 18 -31.65 -14.78 -21.38
CA ASN A 18 -31.48 -15.01 -22.81
C ASN A 18 -30.06 -15.54 -23.07
N LYS A 19 -30.01 -16.82 -23.44
CA LYS A 19 -28.84 -17.48 -24.03
C LYS A 19 -28.69 -17.01 -25.47
N ILE A 20 -27.54 -16.45 -25.83
CA ILE A 20 -27.15 -16.27 -27.23
C ILE A 20 -26.07 -17.32 -27.52
N HIS A 21 -26.42 -18.30 -28.36
CA HIS A 21 -25.46 -19.15 -29.06
C HIS A 21 -24.99 -18.42 -30.31
N LEU A 22 -23.67 -18.34 -30.52
CA LEU A 22 -23.08 -18.04 -31.82
C LEU A 22 -22.11 -19.17 -32.21
N PRO A 23 -22.03 -19.51 -33.51
CA PRO A 23 -21.39 -20.73 -34.00
C PRO A 23 -19.87 -20.58 -34.06
N ILE A 24 -19.20 -21.70 -33.78
CA ILE A 24 -17.76 -21.87 -33.99
C ILE A 24 -17.55 -22.28 -35.43
N GLU A 25 -17.02 -21.37 -36.25
CA GLU A 25 -16.27 -21.71 -37.45
C GLU A 25 -14.89 -21.05 -37.40
N SER A 26 -13.87 -21.91 -37.45
CA SER A 26 -12.44 -21.59 -37.40
C SER A 26 -11.99 -20.78 -38.62
N PRO A 27 -11.09 -19.82 -38.42
CA PRO A 27 -9.89 -19.82 -39.26
C PRO A 27 -8.58 -19.55 -38.49
N ASN A 28 -7.61 -20.43 -38.75
CA ASN A 28 -6.16 -20.24 -38.74
C ASN A 28 -5.54 -19.39 -37.61
N ILE A 29 -5.12 -20.09 -36.55
CA ILE A 29 -4.32 -19.57 -35.42
C ILE A 29 -2.95 -19.02 -35.87
N PHE A 30 -2.41 -19.46 -37.02
CA PHE A 30 -1.08 -19.02 -37.46
C PHE A 30 -1.02 -17.63 -38.10
N SER A 31 -2.11 -17.09 -38.65
CA SER A 31 -2.11 -15.74 -39.24
C SER A 31 -2.38 -14.63 -38.21
N LYS A 32 -3.05 -14.94 -37.08
CA LYS A 32 -3.23 -13.99 -35.98
C LYS A 32 -1.98 -13.82 -35.12
N ILE A 33 -1.16 -14.87 -34.95
CA ILE A 33 0.07 -14.77 -34.15
C ILE A 33 1.11 -13.87 -34.84
N TYR A 34 1.18 -13.89 -36.18
CA TYR A 34 2.12 -13.01 -36.90
C TYR A 34 1.69 -11.53 -36.96
N LEU A 35 0.38 -11.25 -36.92
CA LEU A 35 -0.11 -9.87 -36.84
C LEU A 35 -0.03 -9.28 -35.41
N ILE A 36 -0.15 -10.09 -34.37
CA ILE A 36 -0.01 -9.63 -32.97
C ILE A 36 1.45 -9.33 -32.63
N TYR A 37 2.41 -10.14 -33.12
CA TYR A 37 3.83 -9.89 -32.86
C TYR A 37 4.40 -8.65 -33.57
N THR A 38 3.79 -8.19 -34.66
CA THR A 38 4.22 -6.96 -35.33
C THR A 38 3.52 -5.72 -34.76
N ALA A 39 2.29 -5.86 -34.26
CA ALA A 39 1.56 -4.77 -33.59
C ALA A 39 2.11 -4.47 -32.18
N GLU A 40 2.55 -5.47 -31.40
CA GLU A 40 3.14 -5.22 -30.06
C GLU A 40 4.55 -4.62 -30.14
N TRP A 41 5.33 -4.94 -31.18
CA TRP A 41 6.63 -4.30 -31.42
C TRP A 41 6.47 -2.86 -31.91
N PHE A 42 5.53 -2.59 -32.82
CA PHE A 42 5.21 -1.22 -33.21
C PHE A 42 4.56 -0.42 -32.09
N ALA A 43 3.69 -1.02 -31.26
CA ALA A 43 3.10 -0.33 -30.10
C ALA A 43 4.13 -0.04 -29.00
N SER A 44 5.14 -0.91 -28.82
CA SER A 44 6.23 -0.65 -27.88
C SER A 44 7.17 0.44 -28.37
N ILE A 45 7.41 0.54 -29.68
CA ILE A 45 8.19 1.63 -30.29
C ILE A 45 7.36 2.93 -30.31
N TYR A 46 6.05 2.89 -30.61
CA TYR A 46 5.16 4.05 -30.59
C TYR A 46 4.92 4.60 -29.16
N LEU A 47 4.84 3.72 -28.15
CA LEU A 47 4.82 4.09 -26.72
C LEU A 47 6.17 4.57 -26.19
N LEU A 48 7.27 4.24 -26.88
CA LEU A 48 8.57 4.88 -26.65
C LEU A 48 8.57 6.30 -27.26
N PHE A 49 8.03 6.48 -28.47
CA PHE A 49 7.97 7.80 -29.12
C PHE A 49 7.05 8.83 -28.42
N GLU A 50 5.92 8.44 -27.83
CA GLU A 50 5.13 9.35 -26.98
C GLU A 50 5.74 9.56 -25.57
N ARG A 51 6.71 8.72 -25.16
CA ARG A 51 7.46 8.86 -23.90
C ARG A 51 8.79 9.61 -24.01
N PHE A 52 9.16 10.16 -25.16
CA PHE A 52 10.36 11.01 -25.25
C PHE A 52 10.10 12.50 -25.02
N SER A 53 8.85 12.96 -25.10
CA SER A 53 8.49 14.31 -24.64
C SER A 53 8.82 14.57 -23.15
N PRO A 54 8.75 13.60 -22.21
CA PRO A 54 9.24 13.82 -20.84
C PRO A 54 10.76 13.75 -20.66
N MET A 55 11.54 13.24 -21.62
CA MET A 55 13.01 13.19 -21.46
C MET A 55 13.68 14.55 -21.74
N GLU A 56 13.08 15.37 -22.61
CA GLU A 56 13.55 16.75 -22.84
C GLU A 56 13.50 17.58 -21.55
N GLU A 57 12.60 17.27 -20.62
CA GLU A 57 12.51 17.93 -19.30
C GLU A 57 13.73 17.65 -18.40
N TYR A 58 14.58 16.69 -18.77
CA TYR A 58 15.82 16.38 -18.07
C TYR A 58 17.03 17.09 -18.67
N ILE A 59 16.88 17.78 -19.80
CA ILE A 59 17.94 18.62 -20.36
C ILE A 59 18.34 19.68 -19.33
N GLY A 60 19.63 19.72 -19.02
CA GLY A 60 20.20 20.59 -18.01
C GLY A 60 20.16 20.04 -16.59
N LYS A 61 19.61 18.84 -16.35
CA LYS A 61 19.65 18.17 -15.03
C LYS A 61 20.82 17.21 -14.94
N SER A 62 21.38 17.04 -13.74
CA SER A 62 22.41 16.04 -13.46
C SER A 62 21.76 14.67 -13.35
N LEU A 63 22.27 13.68 -14.09
CA LEU A 63 21.76 12.32 -14.17
C LEU A 63 22.82 11.31 -13.74
N ARG A 64 22.35 10.16 -13.23
CA ARG A 64 23.09 8.91 -13.10
C ARG A 64 22.48 7.87 -14.01
N ILE A 65 23.30 7.31 -14.88
CA ILE A 65 22.88 6.37 -15.92
C ILE A 65 23.67 5.09 -15.71
N LYS A 66 22.96 4.02 -15.36
CA LYS A 66 23.55 2.69 -15.25
C LYS A 66 23.49 2.01 -16.61
N THR A 67 24.65 1.69 -17.15
CA THR A 67 24.80 0.87 -18.36
C THR A 67 25.43 -0.48 -18.02
N ASP A 68 25.49 -1.37 -19.00
CA ASP A 68 26.19 -2.65 -18.85
C ASP A 68 27.71 -2.46 -18.65
N ALA A 69 28.27 -1.34 -19.11
CA ALA A 69 29.67 -0.99 -18.96
C ALA A 69 30.01 -0.32 -17.61
N GLY A 70 29.00 0.15 -16.86
CA GLY A 70 29.19 0.79 -15.57
C GLY A 70 28.21 1.92 -15.27
N LEU A 71 28.52 2.71 -14.24
CA LEU A 71 27.74 3.88 -13.87
C LEU A 71 28.35 5.14 -14.51
N LEU A 72 27.54 5.88 -15.26
CA LEU A 72 27.87 7.20 -15.77
C LEU A 72 27.12 8.26 -14.99
N GLU A 73 27.80 9.32 -14.56
CA GLU A 73 27.16 10.48 -13.95
C GLU A 73 27.49 11.74 -14.74
N GLY A 74 26.54 12.65 -14.92
CA GLY A 74 26.79 13.92 -15.57
C GLY A 74 25.51 14.66 -15.95
N LYS A 75 25.65 15.88 -16.47
CA LYS A 75 24.53 16.73 -16.86
C LYS A 75 24.01 16.33 -18.23
N MET A 76 22.71 16.10 -18.37
CA MET A 76 22.12 15.83 -19.68
C MET A 76 22.14 17.11 -20.52
N CYS A 77 22.76 17.03 -21.70
CA CYS A 77 22.90 18.17 -22.59
C CYS A 77 21.87 18.15 -23.72
N SER A 78 21.62 16.97 -24.29
CA SER A 78 20.71 16.81 -25.42
C SER A 78 20.26 15.36 -25.55
N ILE A 79 19.18 15.17 -26.30
CA ILE A 79 18.63 13.87 -26.67
C ILE A 79 18.43 13.85 -28.19
N ASP A 80 18.90 12.78 -28.82
CA ASP A 80 18.61 12.48 -30.22
C ASP A 80 17.67 11.27 -30.22
N ALA A 81 16.38 11.55 -30.27
CA ALA A 81 15.34 10.52 -30.23
C ALA A 81 15.30 9.67 -31.50
N GLU A 82 15.74 10.23 -32.65
CA GLU A 82 15.75 9.51 -33.92
C GLU A 82 16.80 8.40 -33.93
N ASN A 83 17.97 8.69 -33.35
CA ASN A 83 19.07 7.72 -33.26
C ASN A 83 19.13 6.98 -31.92
N GLY A 84 18.28 7.35 -30.96
CA GLY A 84 18.20 6.73 -29.64
C GLY A 84 19.42 7.02 -28.76
N ILE A 85 19.93 8.26 -28.80
CA ILE A 85 21.18 8.67 -28.13
C ILE A 85 20.90 9.75 -27.09
N LEU A 86 21.51 9.60 -25.92
CA LEU A 86 21.56 10.58 -24.84
C LEU A 86 22.95 11.18 -24.75
N VAL A 87 23.07 12.51 -24.70
CA VAL A 87 24.37 13.19 -24.50
C VAL A 87 24.47 13.69 -23.07
N VAL A 88 25.52 13.26 -22.37
CA VAL A 88 25.76 13.55 -20.95
C VAL A 88 27.14 14.16 -20.79
N GLU A 89 27.25 15.27 -20.06
CA GLU A 89 28.49 15.99 -19.84
C GLU A 89 28.99 15.81 -18.40
N ASN A 90 30.21 15.31 -18.24
CA ASN A 90 30.88 15.13 -16.96
C ASN A 90 32.30 15.72 -17.03
N ASN A 91 32.63 16.65 -16.13
CA ASN A 91 33.96 17.27 -16.03
C ASN A 91 34.51 17.79 -17.37
N SER A 92 33.64 18.39 -18.19
CA SER A 92 33.93 18.91 -19.54
C SER A 92 34.08 17.86 -20.65
N ASN A 93 33.86 16.58 -20.37
CA ASN A 93 33.79 15.51 -21.37
C ASN A 93 32.34 15.17 -21.68
N ARG A 94 31.98 15.19 -22.96
CA ARG A 94 30.67 14.74 -23.44
C ARG A 94 30.73 13.26 -23.80
N GLN A 95 29.74 12.52 -23.33
CA GLN A 95 29.59 11.09 -23.60
C GLN A 95 28.21 10.84 -24.19
N GLU A 96 28.20 10.04 -25.25
CA GLU A 96 26.99 9.57 -25.91
C GLU A 96 26.62 8.20 -25.33
N VAL A 97 25.38 8.05 -24.89
CA VAL A 97 24.84 6.80 -24.35
C VAL A 97 23.65 6.38 -25.22
N LYS A 98 23.72 5.18 -25.80
CA LYS A 98 22.59 4.64 -26.57
C LYS A 98 21.53 4.11 -25.61
N PHE A 99 20.25 4.36 -25.90
CA PHE A 99 19.15 3.90 -25.06
C PHE A 99 19.14 2.38 -24.84
N GLY A 100 19.56 1.62 -25.85
CA GLY A 100 19.68 0.16 -25.75
C GLY A 100 20.67 -0.32 -24.69
N ASP A 101 21.64 0.53 -24.32
CA ASP A 101 22.67 0.21 -23.33
C ASP A 101 22.30 0.73 -21.93
N ILE A 102 21.16 1.42 -21.77
CA ILE A 102 20.72 2.00 -20.51
C ILE A 102 19.88 0.97 -19.74
N ALA A 103 20.41 0.47 -18.63
CA ALA A 103 19.69 -0.38 -17.70
C ALA A 103 18.82 0.46 -16.73
N ASN A 104 19.27 1.66 -16.34
CA ASN A 104 18.54 2.55 -15.43
C ASN A 104 19.01 4.01 -15.54
N ILE A 105 18.13 4.97 -15.24
CA ILE A 105 18.41 6.41 -15.19
C ILE A 105 17.75 7.06 -13.95
N SER A 106 18.49 7.90 -13.23
CA SER A 106 17.98 8.69 -12.09
C SER A 106 18.62 10.09 -12.05
N LEU A 107 18.06 11.03 -11.30
CA LEU A 107 18.69 12.34 -11.06
C LEU A 107 19.88 12.16 -10.10
N ALA A 108 20.98 12.89 -10.32
CA ALA A 108 22.14 12.86 -9.44
C ALA A 108 21.92 13.65 -8.15
N ASP A 109 21.03 14.65 -8.18
CA ASP A 109 20.62 15.44 -7.00
C ASP A 109 19.52 14.74 -6.17
N ASP A 110 19.04 13.55 -6.59
CA ASP A 110 18.20 12.67 -5.75
C ASP A 110 19.07 11.91 -4.70
N GLU A 111 20.29 12.40 -4.42
CA GLU A 111 21.09 12.12 -3.22
C GLU A 111 20.96 13.22 -2.15
N ASP A 112 19.73 13.60 -1.81
CA ASP A 112 19.43 13.32 -0.42
C ASP A 112 19.48 11.81 -0.32
N GLU A 113 20.37 11.27 0.51
CA GLU A 113 20.31 9.89 0.96
C GLU A 113 18.83 9.47 0.96
N LYS A 114 18.51 8.26 0.49
CA LYS A 114 17.36 7.58 1.12
C LYS A 114 17.76 7.45 2.60
N SER A 115 17.66 8.53 3.35
CA SER A 115 17.60 8.59 4.78
C SER A 115 16.25 7.93 5.01
N VAL A 116 16.29 6.60 4.97
CA VAL A 116 15.31 5.77 5.64
C VAL A 116 15.29 6.38 7.03
N ALA A 117 14.20 7.09 7.36
CA ALA A 117 14.14 7.85 8.59
C ALA A 117 14.61 6.97 9.74
N ALA A 118 15.44 7.54 10.60
CA ALA A 118 16.00 6.79 11.71
C ALA A 118 14.86 6.12 12.49
N PRO A 119 14.96 4.82 12.80
CA PRO A 119 13.93 4.14 13.56
C PRO A 119 13.70 4.83 14.91
N LEU A 120 12.44 5.02 15.27
CA LEU A 120 12.04 5.58 16.55
C LEU A 120 11.95 4.51 17.62
N LYS A 121 12.46 4.85 18.81
CA LYS A 121 12.21 4.09 20.03
C LYS A 121 10.74 4.18 20.40
N GLU A 122 10.29 3.21 21.19
CA GLU A 122 8.91 3.13 21.65
C GLU A 122 8.45 4.39 22.40
N SER A 123 9.27 4.91 23.30
CA SER A 123 8.96 6.14 24.04
C SER A 123 8.75 7.33 23.11
N ASP A 124 9.57 7.44 22.06
CA ASP A 124 9.51 8.55 21.11
C ASP A 124 8.29 8.41 20.19
N MET A 125 7.94 7.18 19.81
CA MET A 125 6.73 6.86 19.06
C MET A 125 5.47 7.31 19.82
N TYR A 126 5.32 6.91 21.08
CA TYR A 126 4.13 7.30 21.86
C TYR A 126 4.11 8.81 22.15
N MET A 127 5.28 9.42 22.36
CA MET A 127 5.36 10.88 22.51
C MET A 127 4.97 11.60 21.22
N LEU A 128 5.40 11.10 20.05
CA LEU A 128 4.99 11.63 18.74
C LEU A 128 3.47 11.56 18.58
N LEU A 129 2.84 10.41 18.88
CA LEU A 129 1.39 10.26 18.78
C LEU A 129 0.67 11.20 19.77
N TYR A 130 1.16 11.31 21.00
CA TYR A 130 0.63 12.23 21.99
C TYR A 130 0.69 13.69 21.50
N GLU A 131 1.86 14.14 21.02
CA GLU A 131 2.03 15.50 20.52
C GLU A 131 1.25 15.75 19.24
N ALA A 132 1.10 14.74 18.38
CA ALA A 132 0.24 14.83 17.21
C ALA A 132 -1.21 15.07 17.61
N PHE A 133 -1.77 14.27 18.52
CA PHE A 133 -3.20 14.36 18.82
C PHE A 133 -3.56 15.51 19.75
N ASN A 134 -2.60 16.01 20.54
CA ASN A 134 -2.89 17.01 21.58
C ASN A 134 -2.27 18.40 21.33
N VAL A 135 -1.25 18.53 20.48
CA VAL A 135 -0.48 19.79 20.36
C VAL A 135 -0.38 20.31 18.93
N PHE A 136 0.13 19.48 18.01
CA PHE A 136 0.60 19.96 16.70
C PHE A 136 -0.09 19.32 15.50
N GLY A 137 -0.78 18.21 15.69
CA GLY A 137 -1.07 17.27 14.61
C GLY A 137 -2.56 17.10 14.31
N PRO A 138 -2.86 16.15 13.40
CA PRO A 138 -4.22 15.87 12.99
C PRO A 138 -5.03 15.32 14.17
N LEU A 139 -6.35 15.52 14.10
CA LEU A 139 -7.27 14.83 14.99
C LEU A 139 -7.04 13.31 14.91
N GLU A 140 -7.10 12.63 16.04
CA GLU A 140 -6.89 11.18 16.11
C GLU A 140 -7.81 10.41 15.15
N ASP A 141 -9.07 10.83 15.03
CA ASP A 141 -10.03 10.23 14.09
C ASP A 141 -9.58 10.35 12.62
N HIS A 142 -9.00 11.50 12.25
CA HIS A 142 -8.47 11.71 10.91
C HIS A 142 -7.26 10.82 10.66
N PHE A 143 -6.34 10.73 11.62
CA PHE A 143 -5.20 9.82 11.56
C PHE A 143 -5.66 8.36 11.34
N ILE A 144 -6.62 7.89 12.15
CA ILE A 144 -7.19 6.54 12.06
C ILE A 144 -7.82 6.31 10.68
N TYR A 145 -8.61 7.26 10.19
CA TYR A 145 -9.29 7.15 8.89
C TYR A 145 -8.32 7.13 7.71
N THR A 146 -7.27 7.95 7.75
CA THR A 146 -6.24 8.01 6.70
C THR A 146 -5.49 6.68 6.57
N ILE A 147 -5.15 6.05 7.70
CA ILE A 147 -4.52 4.73 7.69
C ILE A 147 -5.48 3.68 7.15
N ALA A 148 -6.73 3.67 7.62
CA ALA A 148 -7.75 2.73 7.15
C ALA A 148 -8.00 2.85 5.63
N CYS A 149 -8.00 4.07 5.08
CA CYS A 149 -8.07 4.29 3.64
C CYS A 149 -6.83 3.76 2.91
N SER A 150 -5.64 3.96 3.48
CA SER A 150 -4.37 3.51 2.89
C SER A 150 -4.25 1.99 2.85
N LEU A 151 -4.81 1.27 3.84
CA LEU A 151 -4.84 -0.18 3.87
C LEU A 151 -5.57 -0.80 2.67
N LYS A 152 -6.54 -0.09 2.08
CA LYS A 152 -7.23 -0.56 0.87
C LYS A 152 -6.30 -0.75 -0.33
N LYS A 153 -5.14 -0.05 -0.37
CA LYS A 153 -4.15 -0.19 -1.44
C LYS A 153 -3.50 -1.58 -1.47
N PHE A 154 -3.58 -2.33 -0.38
CA PHE A 154 -3.09 -3.72 -0.32
C PHE A 154 -4.10 -4.72 -0.90
N LEU A 155 -5.31 -4.29 -1.27
CA LEU A 155 -6.32 -5.10 -1.92
C LEU A 155 -6.20 -4.93 -3.44
N LYS A 156 -5.83 -6.00 -4.16
CA LYS A 156 -5.77 -5.97 -5.64
C LYS A 156 -7.14 -5.73 -6.27
N ASP A 157 -8.14 -6.46 -5.80
CA ASP A 157 -9.55 -6.24 -6.12
C ASP A 157 -10.37 -6.48 -4.84
N ILE A 158 -10.96 -5.41 -4.32
CA ILE A 158 -11.74 -5.46 -3.09
C ILE A 158 -12.93 -6.42 -3.23
N ALA A 159 -13.59 -6.50 -4.39
CA ALA A 159 -14.80 -7.31 -4.60
C ALA A 159 -14.53 -8.82 -4.42
N THR A 160 -13.29 -9.25 -4.64
CA THR A 160 -12.85 -10.65 -4.49
C THR A 160 -12.09 -10.90 -3.18
N ALA A 161 -11.85 -9.86 -2.40
CA ALA A 161 -11.04 -9.98 -1.19
C ALA A 161 -11.80 -10.71 -0.08
N SER A 162 -11.14 -11.68 0.55
CA SER A 162 -11.56 -12.31 1.80
C SER A 162 -10.62 -11.83 2.91
N ILE A 163 -11.14 -11.00 3.81
CA ILE A 163 -10.33 -10.24 4.77
C ILE A 163 -10.63 -10.73 6.19
N LYS A 164 -9.57 -11.04 6.95
CA LYS A 164 -9.66 -11.26 8.39
C LYS A 164 -8.98 -10.11 9.13
N ILE A 165 -9.63 -9.59 10.16
CA ILE A 165 -9.12 -8.50 10.99
C ILE A 165 -9.10 -8.99 12.43
N ILE A 166 -7.91 -9.07 13.01
CA ILE A 166 -7.71 -9.48 14.40
C ILE A 166 -7.50 -8.22 15.23
N ILE A 167 -8.44 -7.93 16.12
CA ILE A 167 -8.38 -6.82 17.07
C ILE A 167 -7.77 -7.35 18.37
N GLY A 168 -6.49 -7.04 18.59
CA GLY A 168 -5.72 -7.55 19.73
C GLY A 168 -5.46 -6.53 20.83
N SER A 169 -5.79 -5.25 20.62
CA SER A 169 -5.58 -4.19 21.61
C SER A 169 -6.74 -3.19 21.66
N ASP A 170 -7.00 -2.71 22.87
CA ASP A 170 -7.96 -1.65 23.17
C ASP A 170 -7.29 -0.27 23.13
N ASP A 171 -6.79 0.09 21.95
CA ASP A 171 -6.04 1.33 21.71
C ASP A 171 -6.23 1.84 20.27
N ILE A 172 -5.34 2.71 19.81
CA ILE A 172 -5.41 3.27 18.45
C ILE A 172 -5.33 2.19 17.36
N PHE A 173 -4.60 1.10 17.58
CA PHE A 173 -4.44 0.05 16.58
C PHE A 173 -5.74 -0.74 16.41
N GLY A 174 -6.42 -1.08 17.52
CA GLY A 174 -7.75 -1.68 17.47
C GLY A 174 -8.77 -0.78 16.75
N ARG A 175 -8.72 0.54 17.01
CA ARG A 175 -9.58 1.52 16.33
C ARG A 175 -9.30 1.62 14.82
N ILE A 176 -8.03 1.53 14.39
CA ILE A 176 -7.68 1.40 12.96
C ILE A 176 -8.30 0.14 12.36
N GLY A 177 -8.19 -1.01 13.05
CA GLY A 177 -8.78 -2.27 12.59
C GLY A 177 -10.29 -2.18 12.40
N LEU A 178 -11.02 -1.62 13.37
CA LEU A 178 -12.47 -1.41 13.30
C LEU A 178 -12.86 -0.44 12.18
N SER A 179 -12.10 0.66 12.03
CA SER A 179 -12.30 1.64 10.97
C SER A 179 -12.10 1.03 9.58
N PHE A 180 -11.03 0.25 9.40
CA PHE A 180 -10.77 -0.47 8.15
C PHE A 180 -11.86 -1.49 7.85
N ALA A 181 -12.30 -2.27 8.85
CA ALA A 181 -13.35 -3.26 8.68
C ALA A 181 -14.64 -2.65 8.13
N ARG A 182 -15.07 -1.51 8.71
CA ARG A 182 -16.22 -0.76 8.24
C ARG A 182 -16.06 -0.30 6.78
N LEU A 183 -14.87 0.14 6.38
CA LEU A 183 -14.63 0.60 5.00
C LEU A 183 -14.73 -0.52 3.95
N VAL A 184 -14.49 -1.77 4.35
CA VAL A 184 -14.48 -2.92 3.44
C VAL A 184 -15.70 -3.81 3.56
N LEU A 185 -16.55 -3.62 4.58
CA LEU A 185 -17.70 -4.48 4.90
C LEU A 185 -18.61 -4.77 3.70
N ASP A 186 -19.06 -3.73 2.99
CA ASP A 186 -20.02 -3.86 1.88
C ASP A 186 -19.35 -4.09 0.52
N ARG A 187 -18.02 -4.12 0.49
CA ARG A 187 -17.24 -4.14 -0.76
C ARG A 187 -16.42 -5.41 -0.91
N ALA A 188 -16.05 -6.04 0.18
CA ALA A 188 -15.31 -7.29 0.19
C ALA A 188 -16.25 -8.47 0.07
N GLN A 189 -15.78 -9.55 -0.56
CA GLN A 189 -16.52 -10.81 -0.64
C GLN A 189 -16.83 -11.35 0.77
N LYS A 190 -15.85 -11.20 1.68
CA LYS A 190 -15.93 -11.71 3.04
C LYS A 190 -15.10 -10.85 3.97
N VAL A 191 -15.67 -10.45 5.10
CA VAL A 191 -14.98 -9.75 6.17
C VAL A 191 -15.24 -10.48 7.48
N SER A 192 -14.18 -10.92 8.15
CA SER A 192 -14.26 -11.55 9.47
C SER A 192 -13.50 -10.69 10.46
N ILE A 193 -14.15 -10.29 11.55
CA ILE A 193 -13.45 -9.67 12.68
C ILE A 193 -13.34 -10.66 13.82
N GLU A 194 -12.14 -10.78 14.37
CA GLU A 194 -11.87 -11.55 15.57
C GLU A 194 -11.40 -10.63 16.70
N LEU A 195 -12.18 -10.58 17.78
CA LEU A 195 -11.83 -9.79 18.96
C LEU A 195 -11.05 -10.66 19.95
N ARG A 196 -9.83 -10.25 20.29
CA ARG A 196 -8.92 -10.97 21.19
C ARG A 196 -8.51 -10.17 22.43
N CYS A 197 -9.10 -9.00 22.63
CA CYS A 197 -8.96 -8.20 23.83
C CYS A 197 -10.34 -7.78 24.35
N ASP A 198 -10.42 -7.53 25.64
CA ASP A 198 -11.57 -6.83 26.20
C ASP A 198 -11.48 -5.34 25.82
N ILE A 199 -12.64 -4.71 25.57
CA ILE A 199 -12.74 -3.30 25.19
C ILE A 199 -13.36 -2.52 26.35
N TYR A 200 -12.60 -1.57 26.89
CA TYR A 200 -12.98 -0.69 28.00
C TYR A 200 -12.84 0.80 27.64
N ASP A 201 -11.92 1.15 26.74
CA ASP A 201 -11.72 2.53 26.30
C ASP A 201 -12.95 3.08 25.57
N VAL A 202 -13.40 4.25 26.00
CA VAL A 202 -14.62 4.86 25.47
C VAL A 202 -14.50 5.18 23.97
N ASN A 203 -13.31 5.51 23.49
CA ASN A 203 -13.11 5.78 22.06
C ASN A 203 -13.20 4.47 21.28
N THR A 204 -12.57 3.39 21.75
CA THR A 204 -12.70 2.07 21.09
C THR A 204 -14.14 1.58 21.09
N ILE A 205 -14.89 1.76 22.17
CA ILE A 205 -16.33 1.45 22.23
C ILE A 205 -17.09 2.19 21.14
N ARG A 206 -16.82 3.49 20.93
CA ARG A 206 -17.47 4.27 19.87
C ARG A 206 -17.18 3.70 18.48
N TYR A 207 -15.93 3.35 18.18
CA TYR A 207 -15.56 2.72 16.91
C TYR A 207 -16.24 1.35 16.73
N LYS A 208 -16.33 0.55 17.80
CA LYS A 208 -17.04 -0.72 17.81
C LYS A 208 -18.52 -0.54 17.48
N SER A 209 -19.20 0.37 18.19
CA SER A 209 -20.62 0.65 17.95
C SER A 209 -20.89 1.18 16.55
N VAL A 210 -20.00 2.02 16.01
CA VAL A 210 -20.12 2.51 14.63
C VAL A 210 -19.98 1.38 13.61
N PHE A 211 -19.09 0.41 13.85
CA PHE A 211 -18.96 -0.79 13.02
C PHE A 211 -20.21 -1.68 13.10
N GLU A 212 -20.71 -1.98 14.30
CA GLU A 212 -21.94 -2.78 14.50
C GLU A 212 -23.16 -2.13 13.84
N ASN A 213 -23.31 -0.80 14.00
CA ASN A 213 -24.38 -0.03 13.37
C ASN A 213 -24.27 0.03 11.83
N SER A 214 -23.10 -0.30 11.27
CA SER A 214 -22.92 -0.46 9.82
C SER A 214 -23.30 -1.87 9.32
N GLY A 215 -23.86 -2.73 10.18
CA GLY A 215 -24.21 -4.11 9.86
C GLY A 215 -23.07 -5.11 10.11
N GLY A 216 -22.00 -4.67 10.76
CA GLY A 216 -20.83 -5.49 11.05
C GLY A 216 -21.06 -6.51 12.16
N CYS A 217 -20.50 -7.71 12.02
CA CYS A 217 -20.59 -8.79 13.00
C CYS A 217 -19.21 -9.30 13.41
N PHE A 218 -19.04 -9.60 14.70
CA PHE A 218 -17.83 -10.23 15.23
C PHE A 218 -17.92 -11.76 15.16
N ASN A 219 -16.78 -12.41 14.95
CA ASN A 219 -16.60 -13.86 15.00
C ASN A 219 -17.57 -14.65 14.08
N GLN A 220 -17.98 -14.05 12.96
CA GLN A 220 -18.99 -14.63 12.07
C GLN A 220 -18.51 -15.88 11.31
N TYR A 221 -17.20 -16.10 11.21
CA TYR A 221 -16.60 -17.20 10.45
C TYR A 221 -15.64 -18.03 11.30
N SER A 222 -15.59 -19.33 11.03
CA SER A 222 -14.67 -20.26 11.69
C SER A 222 -13.21 -19.98 11.32
N ASN A 223 -12.28 -20.38 12.21
CA ASN A 223 -10.84 -20.25 11.99
C ASN A 223 -10.31 -21.06 10.80
N GLU A 224 -11.08 -22.06 10.33
CA GLU A 224 -10.74 -22.88 9.17
C GLU A 224 -10.97 -22.16 7.82
N SER A 225 -11.57 -20.97 7.85
CA SER A 225 -11.78 -20.16 6.65
C SER A 225 -10.46 -19.64 6.07
N VAL A 226 -10.27 -19.80 4.77
CA VAL A 226 -9.15 -19.20 4.03
C VAL A 226 -9.43 -17.71 3.80
N PHE A 227 -8.48 -16.85 4.14
CA PHE A 227 -8.53 -15.40 3.93
C PHE A 227 -7.35 -14.97 3.06
N THR A 228 -7.60 -14.11 2.08
CA THR A 228 -6.58 -13.57 1.18
C THR A 228 -5.70 -12.52 1.86
N LEU A 229 -6.27 -11.79 2.82
CA LEU A 229 -5.57 -10.77 3.61
C LEU A 229 -5.93 -10.90 5.08
N ILE A 230 -4.94 -10.79 5.95
CA ILE A 230 -5.11 -10.79 7.40
C ILE A 230 -4.47 -9.52 7.94
N LEU A 231 -5.28 -8.66 8.56
CA LEU A 231 -4.79 -7.48 9.28
C LEU A 231 -4.69 -7.79 10.76
N PHE A 232 -3.48 -7.63 11.30
CA PHE A 232 -3.23 -7.67 12.73
C PHE A 232 -3.27 -6.25 13.30
N ALA A 233 -4.42 -5.91 13.86
CA ALA A 233 -4.69 -4.63 14.48
C ALA A 233 -4.49 -4.73 15.99
N ALA A 234 -3.22 -4.79 16.39
CA ALA A 234 -2.79 -4.91 17.77
C ALA A 234 -1.50 -4.12 18.00
N ASN A 235 -1.26 -3.70 19.24
CA ASN A 235 0.05 -3.22 19.66
C ASN A 235 1.07 -4.37 19.77
N ARG A 236 2.35 -4.02 19.80
CA ARG A 236 3.49 -4.93 19.90
C ARG A 236 3.50 -5.87 21.12
N ASN A 237 2.80 -5.51 22.20
CA ASN A 237 2.79 -6.28 23.45
C ASN A 237 1.77 -7.42 23.41
N PHE A 238 0.89 -7.43 22.42
CA PHE A 238 -0.10 -8.47 22.26
C PHE A 238 0.56 -9.79 21.85
N ASN A 239 0.54 -10.76 22.76
CA ASN A 239 1.12 -12.08 22.55
C ASN A 239 0.16 -12.96 21.75
N PHE A 240 0.56 -13.34 20.54
CA PHE A 240 -0.30 -14.14 19.66
C PHE A 240 0.50 -15.16 18.86
N CYS A 241 0.08 -16.42 18.94
CA CYS A 241 0.62 -17.50 18.12
C CYS A 241 -0.01 -17.46 16.73
N LEU A 242 0.72 -16.96 15.72
CA LEU A 242 0.27 -16.91 14.32
C LEU A 242 0.32 -18.25 13.58
N GLY A 243 0.71 -19.35 14.25
CA GLY A 243 0.86 -20.67 13.63
C GLY A 243 -0.38 -21.18 12.88
N ASP A 244 -1.56 -20.65 13.23
CA ASP A 244 -2.85 -21.04 12.65
C ASP A 244 -3.21 -20.28 11.36
N TYR A 245 -2.43 -19.26 10.96
CA TYR A 245 -2.80 -18.31 9.90
C TYR A 245 -1.75 -18.22 8.79
N THR A 246 -1.65 -19.26 7.96
CA THR A 246 -0.60 -19.38 6.92
C THR A 246 -1.07 -19.16 5.49
N ALA A 247 -2.39 -19.08 5.24
CA ALA A 247 -2.94 -19.08 3.88
C ALA A 247 -3.10 -17.69 3.24
N GLY A 248 -2.78 -16.59 3.95
CA GLY A 248 -3.07 -15.22 3.52
C GLY A 248 -1.90 -14.24 3.65
N HIS A 249 -2.00 -13.09 2.98
CA HIS A 249 -1.05 -11.99 3.15
C HIS A 249 -1.31 -11.28 4.48
N VAL A 250 -0.36 -11.38 5.41
CA VAL A 250 -0.48 -10.78 6.75
C VAL A 250 0.15 -9.39 6.81
N LEU A 251 -0.64 -8.42 7.27
CA LEU A 251 -0.23 -7.05 7.56
C LEU A 251 -0.18 -6.79 9.07
N LEU A 252 0.87 -6.14 9.56
CA LEU A 252 1.04 -5.77 10.98
C LEU A 252 1.06 -4.24 11.13
N LEU A 253 0.23 -3.68 12.01
CA LEU A 253 0.22 -2.24 12.28
C LEU A 253 1.32 -1.79 13.26
N ASP A 254 1.67 -2.63 14.24
CA ASP A 254 2.79 -2.43 15.15
C ASP A 254 3.58 -3.74 15.25
N ILE A 255 4.90 -3.66 15.07
CA ILE A 255 5.73 -4.86 14.93
C ILE A 255 6.21 -5.31 16.32
N PRO A 256 5.90 -6.55 16.74
CA PRO A 256 6.39 -7.09 18.00
C PRO A 256 7.92 -7.20 18.04
N SER A 257 8.49 -7.04 19.23
CA SER A 257 9.93 -7.19 19.48
C SER A 257 10.41 -8.64 19.37
N VAL A 258 9.51 -9.62 19.50
CA VAL A 258 9.84 -11.05 19.49
C VAL A 258 10.05 -11.54 18.04
N ILE A 259 11.15 -12.29 17.82
CA ILE A 259 11.52 -12.84 16.52
C ILE A 259 10.56 -13.97 16.16
N GLY A 260 9.62 -13.70 15.24
CA GLY A 260 8.68 -14.68 14.71
C GLY A 260 7.89 -14.23 13.47
N PHE A 261 8.02 -12.95 13.08
CA PHE A 261 7.17 -12.29 12.09
C PHE A 261 7.87 -12.11 10.73
N GLN A 262 8.90 -12.92 10.46
CA GLN A 262 9.80 -12.74 9.31
C GLN A 262 9.12 -12.91 7.95
N ASN A 263 7.90 -13.45 7.88
CA ASN A 263 7.15 -13.63 6.64
C ASN A 263 6.06 -12.57 6.44
N PHE A 264 5.84 -11.68 7.40
CA PHE A 264 4.74 -10.72 7.36
C PHE A 264 5.18 -9.35 6.87
N THR A 265 4.21 -8.57 6.40
CA THR A 265 4.42 -7.20 5.96
C THR A 265 4.13 -6.25 7.10
N GLY A 266 5.17 -5.56 7.55
CA GLY A 266 5.04 -4.52 8.55
C GLY A 266 4.61 -3.19 7.94
N LEU A 267 3.83 -2.44 8.70
CA LEU A 267 3.36 -1.10 8.32
C LEU A 267 3.89 -0.07 9.31
N GLY A 268 4.24 1.10 8.79
CA GLY A 268 4.64 2.28 9.56
C GLY A 268 3.61 3.36 9.40
N LEU A 269 3.26 4.02 10.51
CA LEU A 269 2.19 5.00 10.55
C LEU A 269 2.82 6.40 10.54
N GLY A 270 3.51 6.74 9.45
CA GLY A 270 4.29 7.98 9.29
C GLY A 270 5.69 7.96 9.92
N PHE A 271 6.03 6.92 10.67
CA PHE A 271 7.37 6.69 11.23
C PHE A 271 7.77 5.21 11.11
N ILE A 272 9.07 4.94 11.31
CA ILE A 272 9.65 3.59 11.32
C ILE A 272 9.95 3.22 12.78
N PRO A 273 9.41 2.14 13.36
CA PRO A 273 9.73 1.71 14.71
C PRO A 273 11.08 0.97 14.76
N GLU A 274 11.75 0.99 15.91
CA GLU A 274 13.04 0.30 16.14
C GLU A 274 13.03 -1.18 15.72
N HIS A 275 11.90 -1.87 15.89
CA HIS A 275 11.74 -3.28 15.57
C HIS A 275 11.32 -3.55 14.11
N PHE A 276 11.37 -2.57 13.20
CA PHE A 276 10.90 -2.77 11.81
C PHE A 276 11.63 -3.90 11.07
N ALA A 277 12.89 -4.14 11.42
CA ALA A 277 13.73 -5.19 10.85
C ALA A 277 13.27 -6.63 11.20
N ASN A 278 12.32 -6.79 12.14
CA ASN A 278 11.75 -8.08 12.51
C ASN A 278 10.76 -8.63 11.47
N CYS A 279 10.30 -7.80 10.52
CA CYS A 279 9.43 -8.20 9.41
C CYS A 279 10.22 -8.76 8.21
N ASN A 280 9.51 -9.22 7.19
CA ASN A 280 10.10 -9.71 5.94
C ASN A 280 10.85 -8.59 5.19
N LYS A 281 11.43 -8.90 4.02
CA LYS A 281 12.15 -8.00 3.09
C LYS A 281 11.48 -6.65 2.82
N PHE A 282 10.17 -6.50 3.07
CA PHE A 282 9.41 -5.30 2.76
C PHE A 282 8.67 -4.76 3.97
N TYR A 283 8.89 -3.47 4.23
CA TYR A 283 8.17 -2.65 5.19
C TYR A 283 7.51 -1.49 4.43
N TYR A 284 6.27 -1.12 4.76
CA TYR A 284 5.59 -0.02 4.08
C TYR A 284 5.29 1.11 5.05
N LEU A 285 5.67 2.33 4.69
CA LEU A 285 5.38 3.53 5.45
C LEU A 285 4.17 4.24 4.85
N ILE A 286 3.12 4.41 5.64
CA ILE A 286 1.91 5.14 5.29
C ILE A 286 2.12 6.61 5.65
N ASP A 287 1.79 7.51 4.72
CA ASP A 287 1.70 8.93 5.03
C ASP A 287 0.44 9.19 5.85
N VAL A 288 0.63 9.69 7.06
CA VAL A 288 -0.44 10.05 7.99
C VAL A 288 -0.56 11.56 8.17
N GLY A 289 0.19 12.35 7.40
CA GLY A 289 0.09 13.80 7.38
C GLY A 289 0.68 14.48 8.60
N PHE A 290 1.78 13.97 9.17
CA PHE A 290 2.48 14.67 10.24
C PHE A 290 3.02 16.02 9.74
N GLY A 291 2.69 17.10 10.46
CA GLY A 291 3.14 18.45 10.11
C GLY A 291 4.67 18.63 10.23
N LYS A 292 5.19 19.66 9.55
CA LYS A 292 6.64 19.98 9.48
C LYS A 292 7.32 20.05 10.85
N THR A 293 6.62 20.55 11.87
CA THR A 293 7.14 20.65 13.25
C THR A 293 7.47 19.29 13.84
N LEU A 294 6.52 18.34 13.80
CA LEU A 294 6.73 16.98 14.28
C LEU A 294 7.74 16.24 13.42
N ALA A 295 7.65 16.40 12.10
CA ALA A 295 8.58 15.76 11.18
C ALA A 295 10.03 16.19 11.43
N LYS A 296 10.28 17.48 11.70
CA LYS A 296 11.62 17.96 12.08
C LYS A 296 12.06 17.43 13.45
N LYS A 297 11.17 17.46 14.45
CA LYS A 297 11.49 17.04 15.83
C LYS A 297 11.86 15.56 15.91
N TYR A 298 11.09 14.70 15.25
CA TYR A 298 11.25 13.25 15.28
C TYR A 298 12.01 12.70 14.07
N LYS A 299 12.56 13.57 13.21
CA LYS A 299 13.28 13.20 11.99
C LYS A 299 12.48 12.26 11.08
N LEU A 300 11.19 12.56 10.93
CA LEU A 300 10.26 11.77 10.09
C LEU A 300 10.50 12.09 8.61
N PRO A 301 10.19 11.15 7.69
CA PRO A 301 10.19 11.42 6.26
C PRO A 301 9.22 12.55 5.93
N GLN A 302 9.65 13.50 5.09
CA GLN A 302 8.80 14.62 4.65
C GLN A 302 8.23 14.43 3.23
N ASP A 303 8.86 13.58 2.42
CA ASP A 303 8.52 13.44 1.00
C ASP A 303 7.76 12.15 0.69
N PHE A 304 6.48 12.14 1.07
CA PHE A 304 5.57 11.07 0.67
C PHE A 304 5.02 11.32 -0.74
N LYS A 305 5.75 10.87 -1.77
CA LYS A 305 5.29 11.01 -3.16
C LYS A 305 3.94 10.32 -3.46
N ASN A 306 3.62 9.20 -2.77
CA ASN A 306 2.49 8.32 -3.11
C ASN A 306 1.59 7.90 -1.93
N SER A 307 1.64 8.63 -0.80
CA SER A 307 1.00 8.30 0.50
C SER A 307 1.28 6.90 1.08
N LEU A 308 2.05 6.07 0.38
CA LEU A 308 2.57 4.78 0.79
C LEU A 308 3.96 4.63 0.16
N VAL A 309 4.98 4.43 0.99
CA VAL A 309 6.36 4.26 0.57
C VAL A 309 6.83 2.86 0.95
N LYS A 310 7.37 2.12 -0.01
CA LYS A 310 7.96 0.80 0.23
C LYS A 310 9.43 0.96 0.65
N ILE A 311 9.79 0.36 1.77
CA ILE A 311 11.13 0.34 2.34
C ILE A 311 11.67 -1.09 2.28
N GLU A 312 12.84 -1.26 1.69
CA GLU A 312 13.53 -2.55 1.69
C GLU A 312 14.24 -2.74 3.03
N VAL A 313 13.97 -3.86 3.68
CA VAL A 313 14.62 -4.25 4.93
C VAL A 313 15.88 -5.03 4.56
N TYR A 314 17.02 -4.35 4.55
CA TYR A 314 18.33 -5.00 4.40
C TYR A 314 18.73 -5.63 5.74
N LYS A 315 19.04 -6.92 5.71
CA LYS A 315 19.62 -7.66 6.85
C LYS A 315 21.12 -7.81 6.65
#